data_AF-A0A4Q3BTS5-F1
#
_entry.id   AF-A0A4Q3BTS5-F1
#
_cell.length_a   1.000
_cell.length_b   1.000
_cell.length_c   1.000
_cell.angle_alpha   90.00
_cell.angle_beta   90.00
_cell.angle_gamma   90.00
#
_symmetry.space_group_name_H-M   'P 1'
#
loop_
_entity.id
_entity.type
_entity.pdbx_description
1 polymer ?
#
loop_
_entity_poly.entity_id
_entity_poly.type
_entity_poly.pdbx_seq_one_letter_code
_entity_poly.pdbx_strand_id
1 'polypeptide(L)'
;MTGPKGYEDYNYSNYFYGRNEFEGVATQQIMIRDGAFKVRTDLLSNKIGKTDDWLTALNFTTTIPEKINPLSLLPFKIPIKLFADVGSYSEAWKNNSGTPKILYDAGLQLSILKNTINIYVPLVYSKVYNDYFKSTITEKRFLKNISFSIDVQNISLRKLIPQSPF
;
A
#
# COMPACT_ATOMS: atom_id res chain seq x y z
N MET A 1 10.06 2.49 -3.86
CA MET A 1 9.67 1.57 -2.76
C MET A 1 8.18 1.71 -2.48
N THR A 2 7.72 2.86 -2.00
CA THR A 2 6.28 3.15 -1.87
C THR A 2 5.55 2.97 -3.19
N GLY A 3 4.35 2.39 -3.13
CA GLY A 3 3.47 2.27 -4.29
C GLY A 3 3.18 3.64 -4.94
N PRO A 4 3.33 3.79 -6.26
CA PRO A 4 3.13 5.07 -6.94
C PRO A 4 1.71 5.61 -6.81
N LYS A 5 1.57 6.93 -6.93
CA LYS A 5 0.28 7.64 -6.92
C LYS A 5 -0.20 7.97 -8.35
N GLY A 6 -1.40 8.51 -8.45
CA GLY A 6 -2.03 8.79 -9.74
C GLY A 6 -1.25 9.74 -10.65
N TYR A 7 -0.59 10.74 -10.07
CA TYR A 7 0.26 11.66 -10.83
C TYR A 7 1.58 11.03 -11.30
N GLU A 8 1.95 9.85 -10.78
CA GLU A 8 3.13 9.07 -11.16
C GLU A 8 2.78 7.97 -12.20
N ASP A 9 1.49 7.78 -12.52
CA ASP A 9 1.02 6.83 -13.54
C ASP A 9 0.96 7.48 -14.93
N TYR A 10 2.13 7.63 -15.55
CA TYR A 10 2.31 8.25 -16.87
C TYR A 10 1.55 7.53 -18.00
N ASN A 11 1.32 6.22 -17.86
CA ASN A 11 0.65 5.41 -18.88
C ASN A 11 -0.86 5.31 -18.69
N TYR A 12 -1.45 5.99 -17.69
CA TYR A 12 -2.89 5.94 -17.38
C TYR A 12 -3.45 4.51 -17.24
N SER A 13 -2.59 3.62 -16.76
CA SER A 13 -2.84 2.18 -16.73
C SER A 13 -3.75 1.74 -15.57
N ASN A 14 -3.87 2.56 -14.53
CA ASN A 14 -4.68 2.28 -13.35
C ASN A 14 -5.82 3.29 -13.18
N TYR A 15 -6.95 2.81 -12.67
CA TYR A 15 -8.05 3.70 -12.26
C TYR A 15 -7.65 4.48 -11.01
N PHE A 16 -7.87 5.80 -10.99
CA PHE A 16 -7.64 6.67 -9.84
C PHE A 16 -8.84 7.56 -9.61
N TYR A 17 -9.39 7.51 -8.39
CA TYR A 17 -10.51 8.38 -8.03
C TYR A 17 -10.10 9.85 -7.91
N GLY A 18 -8.90 10.12 -7.38
CA GLY A 18 -8.34 11.48 -7.26
C GLY A 18 -6.91 11.55 -7.77
N ARG A 19 -6.74 11.43 -9.10
CA ARG A 19 -5.42 11.35 -9.75
C ARG A 19 -4.52 12.56 -9.46
N ASN A 20 -5.12 13.75 -9.39
CA ASN A 20 -4.45 15.03 -9.17
C ASN A 20 -4.89 15.69 -7.85
N GLU A 21 -5.49 14.93 -6.94
CA GLU A 21 -5.92 15.47 -5.65
C GLU A 21 -4.70 15.63 -4.73
N PHE A 22 -4.67 16.75 -4.00
CA PHE A 22 -3.62 17.06 -3.03
C PHE A 22 -4.07 16.85 -1.58
N GLU A 23 -5.38 16.73 -1.34
CA GLU A 23 -5.96 16.56 -0.01
C GLU A 23 -7.07 15.48 0.04
N GLY A 24 -7.38 15.04 1.27
CA GLY A 24 -8.45 14.08 1.53
C GLY A 24 -8.06 12.62 1.27
N VAL A 25 -9.05 11.74 1.37
CA VAL A 25 -8.84 10.28 1.29
C VAL A 25 -8.37 9.84 -0.10
N ALA A 26 -8.74 10.54 -1.17
CA ALA A 26 -8.35 10.16 -2.54
C ALA A 26 -6.83 10.14 -2.74
N THR A 27 -6.10 11.00 -2.00
CA THR A 27 -4.63 11.04 -1.99
C THR A 27 -4.00 9.78 -1.43
N GLN A 28 -4.78 8.95 -0.72
CA GLN A 28 -4.28 7.74 -0.08
C GLN A 28 -4.23 6.54 -1.02
N GLN A 29 -4.67 6.73 -2.27
CA GLN A 29 -4.62 5.71 -3.30
C GLN A 29 -3.19 5.47 -3.78
N ILE A 30 -2.78 4.20 -3.81
CA ILE A 30 -1.50 3.73 -4.33
C ILE A 30 -1.69 2.66 -5.40
N MET A 31 -0.67 2.50 -6.23
CA MET A 31 -0.51 1.38 -7.15
C MET A 31 0.33 0.27 -6.53
N ILE A 32 -0.02 -0.96 -6.85
CA ILE A 32 0.74 -2.15 -6.45
C ILE A 32 1.80 -2.43 -7.53
N ARG A 33 2.78 -1.53 -7.65
CA ARG A 33 3.97 -1.64 -8.51
C ARG A 33 5.15 -0.84 -7.94
N ASP A 34 6.31 -0.88 -8.59
CA ASP A 34 7.50 -0.06 -8.28
C ASP A 34 7.95 -0.12 -6.81
N GLY A 35 7.92 -1.35 -6.27
CA GLY A 35 8.21 -1.69 -4.87
C GLY A 35 6.97 -1.97 -4.04
N ALA A 36 5.85 -1.33 -4.39
CA ALA A 36 4.52 -1.56 -3.84
C ALA A 36 4.43 -1.58 -2.31
N PHE A 37 5.27 -0.84 -1.58
CA PHE A 37 5.11 -0.66 -0.14
C PHE A 37 3.83 0.12 0.16
N LYS A 38 3.16 -0.21 1.27
CA LYS A 38 1.83 0.32 1.63
C LYS A 38 1.95 1.57 2.50
N VAL A 39 3.12 1.80 3.09
CA VAL A 39 3.53 3.07 3.71
C VAL A 39 3.88 4.13 2.66
N ARG A 40 3.54 5.39 2.99
CA ARG A 40 3.76 6.54 2.09
C ARG A 40 4.59 7.65 2.73
N THR A 41 5.42 8.31 1.92
CA THR A 41 6.16 9.52 2.31
C THR A 41 5.93 10.69 1.37
N ASP A 42 4.66 10.97 1.07
CA ASP A 42 4.22 11.87 -0.01
C ASP A 42 4.66 13.33 0.16
N LEU A 43 4.93 13.78 1.39
CA LEU A 43 5.30 15.17 1.68
C LEU A 43 6.81 15.42 1.61
N LEU A 44 7.62 14.40 1.29
CA LEU A 44 9.05 14.57 1.04
C LEU A 44 9.29 14.90 -0.43
N SER A 45 10.14 15.88 -0.72
CA SER A 45 10.59 16.14 -2.10
C SER A 45 11.39 14.97 -2.65
N ASN A 46 12.19 14.32 -1.80
CA ASN A 46 12.87 13.06 -2.10
C ASN A 46 12.28 11.93 -1.25
N LYS A 47 11.41 11.12 -1.86
CA LYS A 47 10.72 10.02 -1.19
C LYS A 47 11.70 8.95 -0.69
N ILE A 48 11.38 8.34 0.44
CA ILE A 48 12.17 7.23 0.97
C ILE A 48 12.08 6.04 0.01
N GLY A 49 13.24 5.46 -0.33
CA GLY A 49 13.28 4.31 -1.22
C GLY A 49 13.01 4.64 -2.69
N LYS A 50 13.25 5.88 -3.12
CA LYS A 50 13.29 6.30 -4.52
C LYS A 50 14.70 6.06 -5.09
N THR A 51 14.75 5.53 -6.32
CA THR A 51 15.99 5.22 -7.04
C THR A 51 15.74 5.25 -8.54
N ASP A 52 16.80 5.56 -9.30
CA ASP A 52 16.80 5.51 -10.77
C ASP A 52 17.73 4.38 -11.30
N ASP A 53 18.30 3.55 -10.41
CA ASP A 53 19.21 2.46 -10.76
C ASP A 53 18.53 1.10 -10.55
N TRP A 54 18.72 0.46 -9.39
CA TRP A 54 18.07 -0.82 -9.08
C TRP A 54 17.21 -0.75 -7.83
N LEU A 55 16.13 -1.51 -7.89
CA LEU A 55 15.11 -1.62 -6.86
C LEU A 55 14.64 -3.07 -6.77
N THR A 56 14.59 -3.63 -5.57
CA THR A 56 14.01 -4.97 -5.35
C THR A 56 13.05 -4.93 -4.17
N ALA A 57 11.91 -5.59 -4.32
CA ALA A 57 10.90 -5.70 -3.27
C ALA A 57 10.19 -7.05 -3.35
N LEU A 58 9.83 -7.56 -2.19
CA LEU A 58 8.98 -8.73 -2.02
C LEU A 58 7.74 -8.30 -1.24
N ASN A 59 6.56 -8.60 -1.78
CA ASN A 59 5.28 -8.27 -1.19
C ASN A 59 4.53 -9.57 -0.84
N PHE A 60 4.30 -9.80 0.45
CA PHE A 60 3.60 -10.96 0.96
C PHE A 60 2.20 -10.58 1.42
N THR A 61 1.24 -11.47 1.16
CA THR A 61 -0.13 -11.31 1.65
C THR A 61 -0.68 -12.69 2.01
N THR A 62 -1.29 -12.79 3.19
CA THR A 62 -1.89 -14.04 3.65
C THR A 62 -3.23 -13.81 4.33
N THR A 63 -4.13 -14.78 4.25
CA THR A 63 -5.42 -14.75 4.96
C THR A 63 -5.24 -15.13 6.42
N ILE A 64 -6.04 -14.54 7.31
CA ILE A 64 -6.08 -14.94 8.72
C ILE A 64 -7.02 -16.16 8.85
N PRO A 65 -6.55 -17.31 9.37
CA PRO A 65 -7.42 -18.47 9.60
C PRO A 65 -8.62 -18.12 10.49
N GLU A 66 -9.79 -18.65 10.17
CA GLU A 66 -11.05 -18.33 10.89
C GLU A 66 -10.95 -18.60 12.40
N LYS A 67 -10.18 -19.63 12.80
CA LYS A 67 -9.98 -20.02 14.21
C LYS A 67 -9.30 -18.95 15.07
N ILE A 68 -8.48 -18.09 14.47
CA ILE A 68 -7.73 -17.04 15.18
C ILE A 68 -8.18 -15.64 14.78
N ASN A 69 -9.19 -15.54 13.91
CA ASN A 69 -9.77 -14.26 13.54
C ASN A 69 -10.80 -13.84 14.59
N PRO A 70 -10.55 -12.81 15.42
CA PRO A 70 -11.50 -12.37 16.44
C PRO A 70 -12.79 -11.79 15.83
N LEU A 71 -12.77 -11.42 14.54
CA LEU A 71 -13.92 -10.87 13.82
C LEU A 71 -14.81 -11.95 13.20
N SER A 72 -14.50 -13.23 13.43
CA SER A 72 -15.34 -14.37 13.02
C SER A 72 -16.65 -14.47 13.82
N LEU A 73 -16.74 -13.77 14.97
CA LEU A 73 -17.96 -13.69 15.78
C LEU A 73 -19.02 -12.74 15.22
N LEU A 74 -18.67 -11.93 14.21
CA LEU A 74 -19.62 -11.01 13.59
C LEU A 74 -20.55 -11.76 12.62
N PRO A 75 -21.82 -11.31 12.46
CA PRO A 75 -22.78 -11.95 11.57
C PRO A 75 -22.43 -11.83 10.07
N PHE A 76 -21.35 -11.13 9.74
CA PHE A 76 -20.83 -10.95 8.39
C PHE A 76 -19.32 -11.22 8.35
N LYS A 77 -18.85 -11.92 7.31
CA LYS A 77 -17.42 -12.21 7.12
C LYS A 77 -16.69 -10.96 6.65
N ILE A 78 -15.76 -10.46 7.47
CA ILE A 78 -14.84 -9.38 7.08
C ILE A 78 -13.56 -10.00 6.50
N PRO A 79 -13.24 -9.76 5.21
CA PRO A 79 -12.11 -10.38 4.51
C PRO A 79 -10.77 -9.70 4.86
N ILE A 80 -10.31 -9.93 6.09
CA ILE A 80 -9.04 -9.40 6.59
C ILE A 80 -7.88 -10.34 6.29
N LYS A 81 -6.77 -9.74 5.90
CA LYS A 81 -5.50 -10.34 5.56
C LYS A 81 -4.38 -9.66 6.32
N LEU A 82 -3.25 -10.34 6.40
CA LEU A 82 -1.98 -9.76 6.81
C LEU A 82 -1.16 -9.48 5.57
N PHE A 83 -0.44 -8.36 5.57
CA PHE A 83 0.57 -8.07 4.55
C PHE A 83 1.92 -7.80 5.21
N ALA A 84 2.98 -8.10 4.48
CA ALA A 84 4.34 -7.75 4.84
C ALA A 84 5.15 -7.51 3.56
N ASP A 85 5.85 -6.39 3.51
CA ASP A 85 6.68 -5.99 2.40
C ASP A 85 8.11 -5.78 2.90
N VAL A 86 9.08 -6.19 2.09
CA VAL A 86 10.50 -6.00 2.37
C VAL A 86 11.22 -5.65 1.08
N GLY A 87 12.20 -4.75 1.13
CA GLY A 87 12.85 -4.27 -0.07
C GLY A 87 14.15 -3.53 0.18
N SER A 88 14.88 -3.32 -0.90
CA SER A 88 16.15 -2.61 -0.94
C SER A 88 16.28 -1.86 -2.26
N TYR A 89 17.16 -0.86 -2.29
CA TYR A 89 17.34 0.05 -3.42
C TYR A 89 18.75 0.64 -3.41
N SER A 90 19.25 1.04 -4.58
CA SER A 90 20.66 1.40 -4.78
C SER A 90 21.18 2.49 -3.84
N GLU A 91 20.40 3.54 -3.57
CA GLU A 91 20.83 4.67 -2.73
C GLU A 91 21.16 4.25 -1.31
N ALA A 92 20.49 3.22 -0.77
CA ALA A 92 20.77 2.73 0.58
C ALA A 92 22.16 2.09 0.69
N TRP A 93 22.77 1.71 -0.43
CA TRP A 93 24.10 1.10 -0.53
C TRP A 93 25.21 2.10 -0.89
N LYS A 94 24.87 3.37 -1.15
CA LYS A 94 25.85 4.44 -1.34
C LYS A 94 26.54 4.77 -0.01
N ASN A 95 27.79 5.22 -0.07
CA ASN A 95 28.53 5.65 1.12
C ASN A 95 27.80 6.82 1.80
N ASN A 96 27.70 6.77 3.13
CA ASN A 96 27.00 7.78 3.95
C ASN A 96 25.54 8.01 3.54
N SER A 97 24.83 6.97 3.08
CA SER A 97 23.44 7.06 2.63
C SER A 97 22.45 7.54 3.69
N GLY A 98 22.80 7.46 4.99
CA GLY A 98 21.94 7.85 6.10
C GLY A 98 20.63 7.05 6.21
N THR A 99 20.46 6.02 5.38
CA THR A 99 19.24 5.21 5.29
C THR A 99 19.57 3.74 5.44
N PRO A 100 18.69 2.94 6.07
CA PRO A 100 18.95 1.52 6.24
C PRO A 100 18.89 0.80 4.88
N LYS A 101 19.80 -0.18 4.70
CA LYS A 101 19.91 -0.99 3.47
C LYS A 101 18.65 -1.78 3.14
N ILE A 102 17.90 -2.18 4.16
CA ILE A 102 16.65 -2.92 4.02
C ILE A 102 15.54 -2.08 4.65
N LEU A 103 14.46 -1.95 3.91
CA LEU A 103 13.21 -1.34 4.34
C LEU A 103 12.12 -2.41 4.42
N TYR A 104 11.15 -2.19 5.31
CA TYR A 104 9.99 -3.05 5.45
C TYR A 104 8.77 -2.26 5.96
N ASP A 105 7.57 -2.76 5.63
CA ASP A 105 6.31 -2.44 6.28
C ASP A 105 5.39 -3.66 6.34
N ALA A 106 4.56 -3.72 7.38
CA ALA A 106 3.65 -4.83 7.61
C ALA A 106 2.42 -4.35 8.37
N GLY A 107 1.31 -5.05 8.18
CA GLY A 107 0.06 -4.70 8.83
C GLY A 107 -1.14 -5.49 8.34
N LEU A 108 -2.31 -4.85 8.43
CA LEU A 108 -3.58 -5.43 8.06
C LEU A 108 -4.02 -4.97 6.68
N GLN A 109 -4.62 -5.86 5.92
CA GLN A 109 -5.25 -5.58 4.64
C GLN A 109 -6.72 -6.00 4.69
N LEU A 110 -7.62 -5.12 4.28
CA LEU A 110 -9.03 -5.41 4.06
C LEU A 110 -9.29 -5.47 2.55
N SER A 111 -9.75 -6.61 2.04
CA SER A 111 -10.01 -6.83 0.61
C SER A 111 -11.51 -6.89 0.31
N ILE A 112 -12.06 -5.84 -0.28
CA ILE A 112 -13.48 -5.72 -0.61
C ILE A 112 -13.70 -6.00 -2.09
N LEU A 113 -14.91 -6.42 -2.48
CA LEU A 113 -15.31 -6.67 -3.88
C LEU A 113 -14.34 -7.63 -4.60
N LYS A 114 -14.06 -8.79 -3.99
CA LYS A 114 -13.15 -9.82 -4.55
C LYS A 114 -11.75 -9.28 -4.87
N ASN A 115 -11.17 -8.52 -3.94
CA ASN A 115 -9.85 -7.86 -4.03
C ASN A 115 -9.79 -6.69 -5.01
N THR A 116 -10.91 -6.18 -5.51
CA THR A 116 -10.93 -4.98 -6.35
C THR A 116 -10.48 -3.75 -5.56
N ILE A 117 -10.98 -3.61 -4.32
CA ILE A 117 -10.60 -2.52 -3.43
C ILE A 117 -9.85 -3.14 -2.26
N ASN A 118 -8.59 -2.76 -2.09
CA ASN A 118 -7.78 -3.23 -0.97
C ASN A 118 -7.40 -2.02 -0.12
N ILE A 119 -7.71 -2.06 1.16
CA ILE A 119 -7.34 -1.05 2.14
C ILE A 119 -6.23 -1.63 3.01
N TYR A 120 -5.14 -0.90 3.19
CA TYR A 120 -3.97 -1.31 3.94
C TYR A 120 -3.79 -0.40 5.14
N VAL A 121 -3.58 -1.02 6.30
CA VAL A 121 -3.30 -0.36 7.56
C VAL A 121 -1.90 -0.81 7.99
N PRO A 122 -0.83 -0.06 7.65
CA PRO A 122 0.52 -0.37 8.11
C PRO A 122 0.63 -0.17 9.62
N LEU A 123 1.04 -1.22 10.33
CA LEU A 123 1.16 -1.23 11.79
C LEU A 123 2.62 -1.22 12.24
N VAL A 124 3.50 -1.87 11.47
CA VAL A 124 4.93 -1.99 11.76
C VAL A 124 5.70 -1.61 10.50
N TYR A 125 6.74 -0.80 10.63
CA TYR A 125 7.54 -0.35 9.50
C TYR A 125 8.91 0.13 9.95
N SER A 126 9.86 0.23 9.01
CA SER A 126 11.21 0.70 9.31
C SER A 126 11.23 2.09 9.95
N LYS A 127 12.20 2.31 10.85
CA LYS A 127 12.33 3.55 11.64
C LYS A 127 12.27 4.83 10.79
N VAL A 128 12.87 4.81 9.60
CA VAL A 128 12.90 5.96 8.69
C VAL A 128 11.48 6.46 8.32
N TYR A 129 10.50 5.56 8.19
CA TYR A 129 9.10 5.92 7.96
C TYR A 129 8.45 6.49 9.22
N ASN A 130 8.73 5.89 10.38
CA ASN A 130 8.27 6.40 11.67
C ASN A 130 8.77 7.83 11.92
N ASP A 131 10.03 8.09 11.62
CA ASP A 131 10.65 9.39 11.84
C ASP A 131 10.02 10.44 10.93
N TYR A 132 9.79 10.11 9.65
CA TYR A 132 9.00 10.93 8.73
C TYR A 132 7.59 11.25 9.26
N PHE A 133 6.84 10.24 9.71
CA PHE A 133 5.47 10.47 10.19
C PHE A 133 5.43 11.34 11.44
N LYS A 134 6.45 11.24 12.30
CA LYS A 134 6.58 12.08 13.49
C LYS A 134 6.96 13.52 13.13
N SER A 135 7.84 13.73 12.15
CA SER A 135 8.31 15.05 11.76
C SER A 135 7.33 15.82 10.89
N THR A 136 6.57 15.13 10.03
CA THR A 136 5.85 15.76 8.92
C THR A 136 4.33 15.67 9.08
N ILE A 137 3.82 14.67 9.81
CA ILE A 137 2.38 14.50 10.03
C ILE A 137 2.03 14.81 11.50
N THR A 138 1.52 16.02 11.72
CA THR A 138 1.14 16.55 13.04
C THR A 138 -0.24 16.10 13.49
N GLU A 139 -1.16 15.87 12.56
CA GLU A 139 -2.56 15.51 12.85
C GLU A 139 -3.00 14.21 12.19
N LYS A 140 -3.89 13.48 12.88
CA LYS A 140 -4.56 12.26 12.38
C LYS A 140 -3.58 11.26 11.73
N ARG A 141 -2.37 11.14 12.28
CA ARG A 141 -1.25 10.37 11.72
C ARG A 141 -1.64 8.95 11.33
N PHE A 142 -2.35 8.25 12.22
CA PHE A 142 -2.83 6.89 11.95
C PHE A 142 -3.70 6.83 10.70
N LEU A 143 -4.74 7.68 10.62
CA LEU A 143 -5.63 7.74 9.47
C LEU A 143 -4.88 8.14 8.20
N LYS A 144 -3.95 9.10 8.30
CA LYS A 144 -3.12 9.55 7.18
C LYS A 144 -2.14 8.48 6.68
N ASN A 145 -1.81 7.48 7.50
CA ASN A 145 -0.96 6.35 7.11
C ASN A 145 -1.73 5.20 6.44
N ILE A 146 -3.06 5.21 6.51
CA ILE A 146 -3.87 4.23 5.77
C ILE A 146 -3.70 4.49 4.27
N SER A 147 -3.55 3.41 3.50
CA SER A 147 -3.48 3.45 2.04
C SER A 147 -4.52 2.51 1.45
N PHE A 148 -4.86 2.71 0.18
CA PHE A 148 -5.70 1.76 -0.54
C PHE A 148 -5.29 1.66 -2.00
N SER A 149 -5.68 0.57 -2.64
CA SER A 149 -5.49 0.36 -4.07
C SER A 149 -6.81 -0.05 -4.71
N ILE A 150 -7.05 0.42 -5.93
CA ILE A 150 -8.15 -0.03 -6.76
C ILE A 150 -7.56 -0.79 -7.95
N ASP A 151 -7.91 -2.05 -8.07
CA ASP A 151 -7.54 -2.93 -9.19
C ASP A 151 -8.80 -3.29 -9.98
N VAL A 152 -9.16 -2.41 -10.91
CA VAL A 152 -10.29 -2.63 -11.82
C VAL A 152 -10.00 -3.70 -12.88
N GLN A 153 -8.71 -3.97 -13.17
CA GLN A 153 -8.33 -4.96 -14.18
C GLN A 153 -8.65 -6.38 -13.73
N ASN A 154 -8.70 -6.61 -12.41
CA ASN A 154 -9.15 -7.88 -11.84
C ASN A 154 -10.67 -8.06 -11.80
N ILE A 155 -11.45 -7.03 -12.14
CA ILE A 155 -12.91 -7.10 -12.22
C ILE A 155 -13.30 -7.87 -13.49
N SER A 156 -13.67 -9.13 -13.30
CA SER A 156 -14.39 -9.89 -14.32
C SER A 156 -15.87 -9.91 -13.96
N LEU A 157 -16.76 -9.59 -14.92
CA LEU A 157 -18.21 -9.69 -14.75
C LEU A 157 -18.64 -11.08 -14.30
N ARG A 158 -17.97 -12.14 -14.78
CA ARG A 158 -18.17 -13.52 -14.32
C ARG A 158 -17.81 -13.75 -12.86
N LYS A 159 -16.80 -13.03 -12.34
CA LYS A 159 -16.47 -13.07 -10.91
C LYS A 159 -17.55 -12.34 -10.11
N LEU A 160 -18.17 -11.27 -10.61
CA LEU A 160 -19.18 -10.53 -9.84
C LEU A 160 -20.58 -11.16 -9.90
N ILE A 161 -20.97 -11.70 -11.05
CA ILE A 161 -22.28 -12.33 -11.30
C ILE A 161 -22.02 -13.71 -11.92
N PRO A 162 -21.80 -14.77 -11.11
CA PRO A 162 -21.48 -16.11 -11.62
C PRO A 162 -22.59 -16.73 -12.47
N GLN A 163 -23.83 -16.24 -12.34
CA GLN A 163 -25.03 -16.73 -13.02
C GLN A 163 -25.32 -15.99 -14.34
N SER A 164 -24.44 -15.10 -14.79
CA SER A 164 -24.59 -14.42 -16.09
C SER A 164 -24.22 -15.38 -17.23
N PRO A 165 -25.05 -15.53 -18.28
CA PRO A 165 -24.75 -16.38 -19.44
C PRO A 165 -23.67 -15.81 -20.37
N PHE A 166 -23.13 -14.62 -20.06
CA PHE A 166 -22.04 -13.95 -20.78
C PHE A 166 -20.71 -14.06 -20.01
#